data_AF-A0A7L2IWV4-F1
#
_entry.id   AF-A0A7L2IWV4-F1
#
_cell.length_a   1.000
_cell.length_b   1.000
_cell.length_c   1.000
_cell.angle_alpha   90.00
_cell.angle_beta   90.00
_cell.angle_gamma   90.00
#
_symmetry.space_group_name_H-M   'P 1'
#
loop_
_entity.id
_entity.type
_entity.pdbx_description
1 polymer ?
#
loop_
_entity_poly.entity_id
_entity_poly.type
_entity_poly.pdbx_seq_one_letter_code
_entity_poly.pdbx_strand_id
1 'polypeptide(L)'
;LQVDGVDGSKVCKQRVLPCTLDKATQDLVSLIFSNDMFQDAMQTMNIDVKKLPLGKLSKQQIARGFEALEELEAALQEQPPKAAHLEDLSSRFYTIIPHNFGRARPPPINSPVLLRAKKDMLLVLADIEVAQSLQSQKVKEEEEEVAHPLDQDYALLCCQLSLLDPACREYQLIQNYVTQTGCNLHILNIWRVARDGEDERFKVHDLLEHRRLLWHGTNVAVVAAILKNGLRIMPHSGGRVGRGIYFASENSKSAWYVGCTSKKIGIMFLTEVALGKSYRITCDDPSLCRPPAGYDSVLACGRTEPDPAQDEEVLLDGKKVLVSQGKPIPMPAYKDSSFSQSEYLIYQESQCRIRFLVQLRF
;
A
#
# COMPACT_ATOMS: atom_id res chain seq x y z
N LEU A 1 15.68 4.46 -68.79
CA LEU A 1 15.80 3.32 -67.85
C LEU A 1 16.69 3.81 -66.70
N GLN A 2 16.21 4.81 -65.98
CA GLN A 2 15.37 4.71 -64.77
C GLN A 2 16.19 4.15 -63.61
N VAL A 3 16.57 5.10 -62.75
CA VAL A 3 17.37 4.96 -61.55
C VAL A 3 16.35 4.77 -60.43
N ASP A 4 16.21 3.57 -59.90
CA ASP A 4 15.33 3.34 -58.76
C ASP A 4 16.13 3.53 -57.47
N GLY A 5 15.87 4.67 -56.84
CA GLY A 5 16.36 5.03 -55.52
C GLY A 5 15.78 4.08 -54.47
N VAL A 6 16.66 3.55 -53.63
CA VAL A 6 16.28 2.82 -52.44
C VAL A 6 15.86 3.84 -51.39
N ASP A 7 14.56 3.83 -51.10
CA ASP A 7 13.89 4.72 -50.15
C ASP A 7 14.52 4.58 -48.76
N GLY A 8 15.17 5.65 -48.32
CA GLY A 8 15.77 5.74 -47.01
C GLY A 8 14.68 5.79 -45.96
N SER A 9 14.58 4.75 -45.14
CA SER A 9 13.77 4.72 -43.92
C SER A 9 14.12 5.93 -43.05
N LYS A 10 13.30 6.99 -43.15
CA LYS A 10 13.35 8.16 -42.28
C LYS A 10 13.07 7.72 -40.85
N VAL A 11 14.11 7.55 -40.06
CA VAL A 11 14.01 7.54 -38.60
C VAL A 11 13.66 8.98 -38.20
N CYS A 12 12.38 9.28 -38.02
CA CYS A 12 11.98 10.53 -37.38
C CYS A 12 12.61 10.56 -35.98
N LYS A 13 13.56 11.48 -35.76
CA LYS A 13 14.13 11.71 -34.44
C LYS A 13 13.06 12.42 -33.61
N GLN A 14 12.36 11.66 -32.79
CA GLN A 14 11.39 12.22 -31.84
C GLN A 14 12.10 13.15 -30.86
N ARG A 15 11.57 14.35 -30.70
CA ARG A 15 12.06 15.36 -29.76
C ARG A 15 11.35 15.16 -28.42
N VAL A 16 12.12 14.81 -27.38
CA VAL A 16 11.58 14.69 -26.02
C VAL A 16 11.44 16.08 -25.39
N LEU A 17 10.23 16.39 -24.91
CA LEU A 17 9.95 17.65 -24.22
C LEU A 17 10.59 17.68 -22.81
N PRO A 18 10.87 18.87 -22.24
CA PRO A 18 11.32 19.00 -20.86
C PRO A 18 10.27 18.46 -19.87
N CYS A 19 10.74 17.88 -18.75
CA CYS A 19 9.84 17.37 -17.72
C CYS A 19 9.05 18.50 -17.06
N THR A 20 7.73 18.30 -16.88
CA THR A 20 6.85 19.30 -16.25
C THR A 20 6.80 19.20 -14.73
N LEU A 21 7.23 18.07 -14.17
CA LEU A 21 7.21 17.80 -12.74
C LEU A 21 8.30 18.56 -11.99
N ASP A 22 8.02 18.97 -10.75
CA ASP A 22 9.05 19.47 -9.83
C ASP A 22 10.04 18.36 -9.44
N LYS A 23 11.21 18.73 -8.92
CA LYS A 23 12.29 17.78 -8.65
C LYS A 23 11.90 16.70 -7.64
N ALA A 24 11.17 17.04 -6.58
CA ALA A 24 10.76 16.05 -5.58
C ALA A 24 9.79 15.04 -6.18
N THR A 25 8.86 15.50 -7.01
CA THR A 25 7.92 14.63 -7.72
C THR A 25 8.62 13.78 -8.78
N GLN A 26 9.60 14.31 -9.51
CA GLN A 26 10.45 13.50 -10.41
C GLN A 26 11.15 12.35 -9.66
N ASP A 27 11.72 12.65 -8.49
CA ASP A 27 12.43 11.65 -7.67
C ASP A 27 11.46 10.60 -7.11
N LEU A 28 10.25 11.02 -6.71
CA LEU A 28 9.18 10.11 -6.29
C LEU A 28 8.73 9.19 -7.42
N VAL A 29 8.42 9.72 -8.60
CA VAL A 29 7.98 8.93 -9.76
C VAL A 29 9.07 7.96 -10.20
N SER A 30 10.33 8.43 -10.25
CA SER A 30 11.49 7.58 -10.55
C SER A 30 11.62 6.43 -9.53
N LEU A 31 11.36 6.70 -8.26
CA LEU A 31 11.44 5.72 -7.18
C LEU A 31 10.35 4.64 -7.30
N ILE A 32 9.08 5.04 -7.42
CA ILE A 32 7.94 4.11 -7.36
C ILE A 32 7.80 3.25 -8.63
N PHE A 33 8.52 3.59 -9.69
CA PHE A 33 8.63 2.83 -10.93
C PHE A 33 10.03 2.22 -11.15
N SER A 34 10.90 2.24 -10.13
CA SER A 34 12.26 1.71 -10.25
C SER A 34 12.28 0.18 -10.25
N ASN A 35 12.88 -0.39 -11.30
CA ASN A 35 13.14 -1.83 -11.37
C ASN A 35 14.04 -2.34 -10.23
N ASP A 36 15.04 -1.55 -9.83
CA ASP A 36 15.94 -1.91 -8.73
C ASP A 36 15.16 -1.94 -7.41
N MET A 37 14.28 -0.96 -7.19
CA MET A 37 13.40 -0.94 -6.01
C MET A 37 12.49 -2.17 -5.96
N PHE A 38 11.87 -2.55 -7.08
CA PHE A 38 11.04 -3.76 -7.13
C PHE A 38 11.85 -5.03 -6.87
N GLN A 39 13.05 -5.15 -7.46
CA GLN A 39 13.94 -6.30 -7.22
C GLN A 39 14.38 -6.37 -5.76
N ASP A 40 14.77 -5.25 -5.15
CA ASP A 40 15.12 -5.18 -3.73
C ASP A 40 13.94 -5.64 -2.86
N ALA A 41 12.73 -5.12 -3.12
CA ALA A 41 11.53 -5.52 -2.39
C ALA A 41 11.26 -7.03 -2.52
N MET A 42 11.33 -7.58 -3.74
CA MET A 42 11.20 -9.03 -3.98
C MET A 42 12.25 -9.84 -3.21
N GLN A 43 13.51 -9.39 -3.18
CA GLN A 43 14.57 -10.06 -2.44
C GLN A 43 14.35 -10.03 -0.93
N THR A 44 13.85 -8.93 -0.36
CA THR A 44 13.52 -8.87 1.09
C THR A 44 12.43 -9.86 1.50
N MET A 45 11.58 -10.27 0.54
CA MET A 45 10.57 -11.32 0.72
C MET A 45 11.07 -12.73 0.37
N ASN A 46 12.38 -12.89 0.14
CA ASN A 46 13.07 -14.11 -0.27
C ASN A 46 12.68 -14.66 -1.64
N ILE A 47 12.26 -13.81 -2.57
CA ILE A 47 11.98 -14.20 -3.96
C ILE A 47 13.29 -14.33 -4.75
N ASP A 48 13.40 -15.40 -5.53
CA ASP A 48 14.53 -15.61 -6.45
C ASP A 48 14.31 -14.79 -7.73
N VAL A 49 14.73 -13.53 -7.70
CA VAL A 49 14.61 -12.60 -8.84
C VAL A 49 15.33 -13.07 -10.11
N LYS A 50 16.26 -14.04 -10.02
CA LYS A 50 16.91 -14.62 -11.20
C LYS A 50 16.00 -15.61 -11.91
N LYS A 51 15.23 -16.39 -11.13
CA LYS A 51 14.25 -17.35 -11.67
C LYS A 51 12.90 -16.69 -11.98
N LEU A 52 12.55 -15.66 -11.23
CA LEU A 52 11.34 -14.84 -11.41
C LEU A 52 11.72 -13.36 -11.59
N PRO A 53 12.32 -12.98 -12.74
CA PRO A 53 12.58 -11.58 -13.05
C PRO A 53 11.27 -10.82 -13.31
N LEU A 54 11.29 -9.50 -13.13
CA LEU A 54 10.11 -8.63 -13.26
C LEU A 54 9.32 -8.85 -14.56
N GLY A 55 10.00 -8.94 -15.70
CA GLY A 55 9.33 -9.17 -16.99
C GLY A 55 8.70 -10.56 -17.18
N LYS A 56 8.93 -11.51 -16.26
CA LYS A 56 8.26 -12.82 -16.24
C LYS A 56 7.16 -12.90 -15.17
N LEU A 57 7.06 -11.93 -14.28
CA LEU A 57 6.01 -11.87 -13.27
C LEU A 57 4.67 -11.64 -13.98
N SER A 58 3.72 -12.54 -13.80
CA SER A 58 2.42 -12.48 -14.48
C SER A 58 1.27 -12.71 -13.51
N LYS A 59 0.10 -12.13 -13.82
CA LYS A 59 -1.15 -12.33 -13.08
C LYS A 59 -1.49 -13.82 -12.91
N GLN A 60 -1.28 -14.61 -13.96
CA GLN A 60 -1.55 -16.05 -13.93
C GLN A 60 -0.64 -16.79 -12.94
N GLN A 61 0.65 -16.44 -12.88
CA GLN A 61 1.58 -17.06 -11.94
C GLN A 61 1.23 -16.69 -10.49
N ILE A 62 0.86 -15.44 -10.25
CA ILE A 62 0.40 -14.98 -8.92
C ILE A 62 -0.89 -15.69 -8.51
N ALA A 63 -1.87 -15.83 -9.42
CA ALA A 63 -3.11 -16.54 -9.17
C ALA A 63 -2.85 -18.01 -8.78
N ARG A 64 -2.01 -18.72 -9.54
CA ARG A 64 -1.58 -20.09 -9.20
C ARG A 64 -0.86 -20.17 -7.85
N GLY A 65 -0.13 -19.11 -7.49
CA GLY A 65 0.48 -18.97 -6.17
C GLY A 65 -0.58 -18.93 -5.07
N PHE A 66 -1.64 -18.14 -5.24
CA PHE A 66 -2.75 -18.07 -4.29
C PHE A 66 -3.50 -19.40 -4.19
N GLU A 67 -3.82 -20.05 -5.31
CA GLU A 67 -4.44 -21.39 -5.33
C GLU A 67 -3.63 -22.40 -4.50
N ALA A 68 -2.30 -22.40 -4.62
CA ALA A 68 -1.45 -23.26 -3.81
C ALA A 68 -1.47 -22.91 -2.30
N LEU A 69 -1.63 -21.64 -1.95
CA LEU A 69 -1.79 -21.23 -0.55
C LEU A 69 -3.18 -21.55 0.01
N GLU A 70 -4.23 -21.55 -0.82
CA GLU A 70 -5.58 -21.97 -0.41
C GLU A 70 -5.63 -23.47 -0.11
N GLU A 71 -4.96 -24.29 -0.92
CA GLU A 71 -4.82 -25.73 -0.62
C GLU A 71 -4.00 -25.97 0.66
N LEU A 72 -2.94 -25.19 0.90
CA LEU A 72 -2.22 -25.23 2.18
C LEU A 72 -3.09 -24.83 3.36
N GLU A 73 -3.96 -23.83 3.19
CA GLU A 73 -4.91 -23.41 4.21
C GLU A 73 -5.90 -24.52 4.57
N ALA A 74 -6.45 -25.21 3.57
CA ALA A 74 -7.32 -26.35 3.78
C ALA A 74 -6.58 -27.51 4.48
N ALA A 75 -5.35 -27.82 4.06
CA ALA A 75 -4.54 -28.87 4.68
C ALA A 75 -4.17 -28.56 6.14
N LEU A 76 -3.99 -27.28 6.51
CA LEU A 76 -3.76 -26.85 7.89
C LEU A 76 -4.98 -27.03 8.80
N GLN A 77 -6.18 -27.16 8.24
CA GLN A 77 -7.42 -27.39 8.99
C GLN A 77 -7.70 -28.88 9.23
N GLU A 78 -6.98 -29.80 8.58
CA GLU A 78 -7.08 -31.24 8.84
C GLU A 78 -6.68 -31.60 10.28
N GLN A 79 -7.27 -32.64 10.87
CA GLN A 79 -6.93 -33.09 12.24
C GLN A 79 -6.51 -34.57 12.29
N PRO A 80 -5.24 -34.88 12.61
CA PRO A 80 -4.10 -33.97 12.68
C PRO A 80 -3.62 -33.55 11.27
N PRO A 81 -3.02 -32.36 11.11
CA PRO A 81 -2.40 -31.97 9.84
C PRO A 81 -1.29 -32.96 9.47
N LYS A 82 -1.31 -33.47 8.24
CA LYS A 82 -0.30 -34.42 7.76
C LYS A 82 0.95 -33.67 7.30
N ALA A 83 2.06 -33.81 8.05
CA ALA A 83 3.32 -33.12 7.75
C ALA A 83 3.81 -33.37 6.30
N ALA A 84 3.74 -34.60 5.81
CA ALA A 84 4.13 -34.93 4.44
C ALA A 84 3.27 -34.21 3.37
N HIS A 85 1.97 -34.03 3.64
CA HIS A 85 1.06 -33.32 2.74
C HIS A 85 1.40 -31.82 2.71
N LEU A 86 1.67 -31.22 3.88
CA LEU A 86 2.11 -29.82 3.97
C LEU A 86 3.47 -29.60 3.28
N GLU A 87 4.40 -30.55 3.37
CA GLU A 87 5.68 -30.48 2.67
C GLU A 87 5.51 -30.51 1.14
N ASP A 88 4.64 -31.38 0.62
CA ASP A 88 4.36 -31.48 -0.81
C ASP A 88 3.72 -30.19 -1.36
N LEU A 89 2.66 -29.71 -0.70
CA LEU A 89 2.01 -28.46 -1.08
C LEU A 89 2.94 -27.25 -0.97
N SER A 90 3.81 -27.22 0.06
CA SER A 90 4.84 -26.18 0.21
C SER A 90 5.85 -26.23 -0.95
N SER A 91 6.31 -27.42 -1.32
CA SER A 91 7.20 -27.61 -2.48
C SER A 91 6.54 -27.09 -3.76
N ARG A 92 5.26 -27.42 -3.97
CA ARG A 92 4.49 -26.95 -5.12
C ARG A 92 4.38 -25.43 -5.16
N PHE A 93 4.09 -24.79 -4.02
CA PHE A 93 4.12 -23.33 -3.91
C PHE A 93 5.49 -22.75 -4.28
N TYR A 94 6.59 -23.30 -3.75
CA TYR A 94 7.95 -22.83 -4.07
C TYR A 94 8.38 -23.09 -5.52
N THR A 95 7.79 -24.07 -6.20
CA THR A 95 7.95 -24.27 -7.64
C THR A 95 7.22 -23.20 -8.43
N ILE A 96 5.99 -22.82 -8.03
CA ILE A 96 5.19 -21.78 -8.70
C ILE A 96 5.80 -20.39 -8.44
N ILE A 97 6.23 -20.12 -7.22
CA ILE A 97 6.83 -18.87 -6.79
C ILE A 97 8.26 -19.14 -6.35
N PRO A 98 9.26 -19.00 -7.24
CA PRO A 98 10.65 -19.29 -6.91
C PRO A 98 11.16 -18.45 -5.74
N HIS A 99 11.64 -19.11 -4.70
CA HIS A 99 12.27 -18.47 -3.55
C HIS A 99 13.76 -18.78 -3.51
N ASN A 100 14.53 -17.87 -2.92
CA ASN A 100 15.96 -18.04 -2.67
C ASN A 100 16.23 -18.23 -1.18
N PHE A 101 16.55 -19.46 -0.78
CA PHE A 101 16.97 -19.82 0.58
C PHE A 101 18.47 -20.17 0.65
N GLY A 102 19.25 -19.73 -0.34
CA GLY A 102 20.66 -20.09 -0.47
C GLY A 102 20.86 -21.60 -0.64
N ARG A 103 21.61 -22.21 0.27
CA ARG A 103 21.85 -23.68 0.30
C ARG A 103 20.85 -24.44 1.17
N ALA A 104 19.99 -23.74 1.90
CA ALA A 104 19.02 -24.38 2.78
C ALA A 104 17.82 -24.91 1.98
N ARG A 105 17.21 -25.99 2.47
CA ARG A 105 15.92 -26.48 1.95
C ARG A 105 14.84 -25.43 2.28
N PRO A 106 13.93 -25.13 1.34
CA PRO A 106 12.77 -24.30 1.63
C PRO A 106 12.00 -24.81 2.86
N PRO A 107 11.62 -23.94 3.82
CA PRO A 107 10.89 -24.36 5.00
C PRO A 107 9.43 -24.69 4.66
N PRO A 108 8.84 -25.74 5.28
CA PRO A 108 7.42 -26.04 5.07
C PRO A 108 6.53 -24.92 5.63
N ILE A 109 5.46 -24.60 4.90
CA ILE A 109 4.42 -23.66 5.31
C ILE A 109 3.43 -24.44 6.19
N ASN A 110 3.72 -24.50 7.49
CA ASN A 110 3.04 -25.39 8.43
C ASN A 110 2.35 -24.67 9.59
N SER A 111 2.16 -23.35 9.49
CA SER A 111 1.44 -22.57 10.49
C SER A 111 0.61 -21.48 9.83
N PRO A 112 -0.50 -21.05 10.47
CA PRO A 112 -1.30 -19.93 9.99
C PRO A 112 -0.50 -18.64 9.83
N VAL A 113 0.50 -18.41 10.69
CA VAL A 113 1.39 -17.23 10.62
C VAL A 113 2.25 -17.25 9.36
N LEU A 114 2.89 -18.37 9.04
CA LEU A 114 3.68 -18.51 7.82
C LEU A 114 2.82 -18.43 6.57
N LEU A 115 1.65 -19.07 6.59
CA LEU A 115 0.68 -18.99 5.50
C LEU A 115 0.26 -17.53 5.24
N ARG A 116 -0.07 -16.78 6.29
CA ARG A 116 -0.43 -15.37 6.20
C ARG A 116 0.71 -14.54 5.59
N ALA A 117 1.93 -14.72 6.07
CA ALA A 117 3.10 -14.04 5.53
C ALA A 117 3.31 -14.32 4.03
N LYS A 118 3.02 -15.54 3.55
CA LYS A 118 3.09 -15.86 2.11
C LYS A 118 1.94 -15.25 1.30
N LYS A 119 0.72 -15.18 1.86
CA LYS A 119 -0.39 -14.45 1.24
C LYS A 119 -0.05 -12.96 1.11
N ASP A 120 0.49 -12.35 2.16
CA ASP A 120 0.92 -10.94 2.15
C ASP A 120 2.02 -10.68 1.12
N MET A 121 2.99 -11.59 1.00
CA MET A 121 4.02 -11.52 -0.04
C MET A 121 3.41 -11.55 -1.46
N LEU A 122 2.45 -12.44 -1.72
CA LEU A 122 1.78 -12.50 -3.04
C LEU A 122 0.96 -11.24 -3.33
N LEU A 123 0.36 -10.61 -2.32
CA LEU A 123 -0.34 -9.34 -2.48
C LEU A 123 0.64 -8.22 -2.92
N VAL A 124 1.83 -8.17 -2.34
CA VAL A 124 2.88 -7.23 -2.79
C VAL A 124 3.31 -7.54 -4.22
N LEU A 125 3.53 -8.82 -4.57
CA LEU A 125 3.87 -9.19 -5.95
C LEU A 125 2.77 -8.82 -6.97
N ALA A 126 1.49 -8.93 -6.59
CA ALA A 126 0.39 -8.49 -7.43
C ALA A 126 0.45 -7.00 -7.73
N ASP A 127 0.85 -6.18 -6.76
CA ASP A 127 0.96 -4.73 -6.95
C ASP A 127 2.21 -4.32 -7.74
N ILE A 128 3.31 -5.08 -7.60
CA ILE A 128 4.48 -4.94 -8.49
C ILE A 128 4.08 -5.26 -9.93
N GLU A 129 3.32 -6.34 -10.15
CA GLU A 129 2.82 -6.70 -11.48
C GLU A 129 1.92 -5.59 -12.05
N VAL A 130 1.03 -5.00 -11.25
CA VAL A 130 0.23 -3.84 -11.68
C VAL A 130 1.12 -2.70 -12.12
N ALA A 131 2.14 -2.33 -11.34
CA ALA A 131 3.04 -1.24 -11.70
C ALA A 131 3.81 -1.52 -13.01
N GLN A 132 4.29 -2.74 -13.21
CA GLN A 132 4.95 -3.16 -14.46
C GLN A 132 3.97 -3.14 -15.65
N SER A 133 2.74 -3.61 -15.42
CA SER A 133 1.66 -3.57 -16.42
C SER A 133 1.33 -2.14 -16.83
N LEU A 134 1.32 -1.18 -15.90
CA LEU A 134 1.13 0.24 -16.22
C LEU A 134 2.23 0.75 -17.16
N GLN A 135 3.50 0.48 -16.87
CA GLN A 135 4.60 0.93 -17.70
C GLN A 135 4.60 0.33 -19.11
N SER A 136 4.04 -0.87 -19.29
CA SER A 136 3.88 -1.48 -20.61
C SER A 136 2.77 -0.86 -21.46
N GLN A 137 1.86 -0.09 -20.86
CA GLN A 137 0.79 0.64 -21.56
C GLN A 137 1.26 1.97 -22.16
N LYS A 138 2.54 2.37 -21.96
CA LYS A 138 3.08 3.56 -22.61
C LYS A 138 2.91 3.43 -24.12
N VAL A 139 2.06 4.29 -24.67
CA VAL A 139 1.82 4.36 -26.11
C VAL A 139 3.14 4.78 -26.74
N LYS A 140 3.58 4.06 -27.76
CA LYS A 140 4.60 4.58 -28.67
C LYS A 140 3.94 5.68 -29.46
N GLU A 141 3.99 6.90 -28.93
CA GLU A 141 3.59 8.09 -29.67
C GLU A 141 4.40 8.09 -30.97
N GLU A 142 3.74 8.20 -32.13
CA GLU A 142 4.40 8.36 -33.43
C GLU A 142 4.62 9.85 -33.77
N GLU A 143 4.38 10.71 -32.78
CA GLU A 143 4.49 12.17 -32.90
C GLU A 143 5.96 12.63 -32.98
N GLU A 144 6.18 13.78 -33.61
CA GLU A 144 7.52 14.39 -33.71
C GLU A 144 8.02 14.91 -32.35
N GLU A 145 7.11 15.32 -31.45
CA GLU A 145 7.41 15.70 -30.07
C GLU A 145 6.71 14.75 -29.10
N VAL A 146 7.45 14.21 -28.14
CA VAL A 146 6.93 13.26 -27.14
C VAL A 146 7.16 13.78 -25.73
N ALA A 147 6.25 13.49 -24.81
CA ALA A 147 6.37 13.92 -23.41
C ALA A 147 7.61 13.29 -22.74
N HIS A 148 8.14 13.95 -21.70
CA HIS A 148 9.25 13.39 -20.92
C HIS A 148 8.84 12.03 -20.31
N PRO A 149 9.73 11.01 -20.23
CA PRO A 149 9.37 9.69 -19.72
C PRO A 149 8.74 9.69 -18.31
N LEU A 150 9.17 10.60 -17.43
CA LEU A 150 8.58 10.76 -16.10
C LEU A 150 7.19 11.41 -16.13
N ASP A 151 6.92 12.30 -17.08
CA ASP A 151 5.56 12.83 -17.26
C ASP A 151 4.62 11.71 -17.73
N GLN A 152 5.10 10.82 -18.61
CA GLN A 152 4.35 9.63 -19.03
C GLN A 152 4.10 8.67 -17.86
N ASP A 153 5.12 8.33 -17.06
CA ASP A 153 4.97 7.50 -15.86
C ASP A 153 3.99 8.11 -14.85
N TYR A 154 4.08 9.43 -14.64
CA TYR A 154 3.18 10.16 -13.77
C TYR A 154 1.74 10.14 -14.28
N ALA A 155 1.52 10.36 -15.58
CA ALA A 155 0.20 10.33 -16.20
C ALA A 155 -0.47 8.95 -16.04
N LEU A 156 0.30 7.85 -16.10
CA LEU A 156 -0.21 6.49 -15.90
C LEU A 156 -0.87 6.30 -14.53
N LEU A 157 -0.47 7.06 -13.50
CA LEU A 157 -1.04 6.98 -12.16
C LEU A 157 -2.50 7.48 -12.12
N CYS A 158 -2.92 8.33 -13.06
CA CYS A 158 -4.23 9.02 -13.02
C CYS A 158 -4.50 9.64 -11.63
N CYS A 159 -3.46 10.28 -11.08
CA CYS A 159 -3.47 10.80 -9.72
C CYS A 159 -2.66 12.09 -9.69
N GLN A 160 -3.31 13.18 -9.30
CA GLN A 160 -2.63 14.45 -9.10
C GLN A 160 -1.92 14.46 -7.75
N LEU A 161 -0.62 14.75 -7.79
CA LEU A 161 0.22 15.00 -6.63
C LEU A 161 0.60 16.47 -6.59
N SER A 162 0.32 17.15 -5.48
CA SER A 162 0.73 18.54 -5.27
C SER A 162 1.67 18.63 -4.08
N LEU A 163 2.94 18.92 -4.34
CA LEU A 163 3.95 19.07 -3.29
C LEU A 163 3.55 20.20 -2.33
N LEU A 164 3.60 19.94 -1.03
CA LEU A 164 3.31 20.94 -0.01
C LEU A 164 4.55 21.76 0.32
N ASP A 165 4.37 23.07 0.42
CA ASP A 165 5.35 23.98 1.00
C ASP A 165 5.49 23.70 2.52
N PRO A 166 6.71 23.49 3.05
CA PRO A 166 6.94 23.35 4.49
C PRO A 166 6.37 24.46 5.37
N ALA A 167 6.18 25.67 4.82
CA ALA A 167 5.61 26.80 5.54
C ALA A 167 4.07 26.73 5.66
N CYS A 168 3.40 25.87 4.89
CA CYS A 168 1.93 25.82 4.87
C CYS A 168 1.34 25.12 6.11
N ARG A 169 0.10 25.46 6.45
CA ARG A 169 -0.60 24.92 7.64
C ARG A 169 -0.77 23.40 7.58
N GLU A 170 -1.11 22.84 6.41
CA GLU A 170 -1.27 21.39 6.24
C GLU A 170 0.04 20.65 6.50
N TYR A 171 1.18 21.18 6.02
CA TYR A 171 2.48 20.59 6.27
C TYR A 171 2.79 20.55 7.77
N GLN A 172 2.59 21.67 8.47
CA GLN A 172 2.83 21.78 9.92
C GLN A 172 1.93 20.84 10.73
N LEU A 173 0.66 20.70 10.35
CA LEU A 173 -0.29 19.78 10.97
C LEU A 173 0.18 18.32 10.84
N ILE A 174 0.60 17.91 9.64
CA ILE A 174 1.10 16.56 9.38
C ILE A 174 2.45 16.34 10.07
N GLN A 175 3.33 17.34 10.05
CA GLN A 175 4.61 17.29 10.74
C GLN A 175 4.43 17.04 12.23
N ASN A 176 3.54 17.79 12.88
CA ASN A 176 3.24 17.56 14.29
C ASN A 176 2.61 16.18 14.51
N TYR A 177 1.70 15.73 13.64
CA TYR A 177 1.12 14.38 13.75
C TYR A 177 2.20 13.27 13.70
N VAL A 178 3.17 13.37 12.78
CA VAL A 178 4.34 12.46 12.72
C VAL A 178 5.16 12.54 14.01
N THR A 179 5.50 13.75 14.47
CA THR A 179 6.34 13.96 15.64
C THR A 179 5.71 13.43 16.93
N GLN A 180 4.40 13.61 17.11
CA GLN A 180 3.73 13.28 18.37
C GLN A 180 3.38 11.79 18.48
N THR A 181 3.14 11.12 17.35
CA THR A 181 2.64 9.73 17.32
C THR A 181 3.61 8.72 16.72
N GLY A 182 4.74 9.19 16.18
CA GLY A 182 5.79 8.39 15.56
C GLY A 182 7.04 8.22 16.42
N CYS A 183 8.08 7.62 15.84
CA CYS A 183 9.39 7.44 16.47
C CYS A 183 10.50 8.03 15.58
N ASN A 184 10.93 9.26 15.86
CA ASN A 184 12.11 9.92 15.24
C ASN A 184 12.22 9.78 13.70
N LEU A 185 11.10 9.82 12.98
CA LEU A 185 11.10 9.77 11.51
C LEU A 185 11.34 11.18 10.94
N HIS A 186 12.17 11.25 9.89
CA HIS A 186 12.43 12.51 9.21
C HIS A 186 11.56 12.64 7.95
N ILE A 187 10.71 13.66 7.91
CA ILE A 187 9.90 13.98 6.74
C ILE A 187 10.80 14.58 5.66
N LEU A 188 10.79 13.96 4.49
CA LEU A 188 11.48 14.47 3.30
C LEU A 188 10.55 15.35 2.49
N ASN A 189 9.34 14.87 2.20
CA ASN A 189 8.37 15.55 1.34
C ASN A 189 6.95 15.11 1.70
N ILE A 190 5.97 15.98 1.44
CA ILE A 190 4.54 15.69 1.58
C ILE A 190 3.83 16.15 0.32
N TRP A 191 2.97 15.30 -0.25
CA TRP A 191 2.10 15.67 -1.36
C TRP A 191 0.65 15.56 -0.93
N ARG A 192 -0.17 16.54 -1.33
CA ARG A 192 -1.62 16.36 -1.42
C ARG A 192 -1.91 15.39 -2.57
N VAL A 193 -2.80 14.45 -2.33
CA VAL A 193 -3.20 13.40 -3.27
C VAL A 193 -4.63 13.66 -3.74
N ALA A 194 -4.84 13.68 -5.05
CA ALA A 194 -6.17 13.70 -5.66
C ALA A 194 -6.21 12.63 -6.77
N ARG A 195 -6.74 11.47 -6.41
CA ARG A 195 -6.95 10.34 -7.33
C ARG A 195 -8.22 10.53 -8.14
N ASP A 196 -8.15 10.21 -9.43
CA ASP A 196 -9.29 10.26 -10.34
C ASP A 196 -10.42 9.31 -9.87
N GLY A 197 -11.65 9.83 -9.78
CA GLY A 197 -12.85 9.09 -9.37
C GLY A 197 -12.98 8.77 -7.86
N GLU A 198 -11.96 9.04 -7.05
CA GLU A 198 -11.98 8.68 -5.63
C GLU A 198 -12.93 9.59 -4.82
N ASP A 199 -13.11 10.86 -5.21
CA ASP A 199 -14.03 11.76 -4.56
C ASP A 199 -15.50 11.41 -4.84
N GLU A 200 -15.88 11.05 -6.07
CA GLU A 200 -17.23 10.57 -6.37
C GLU A 200 -17.56 9.31 -5.58
N ARG A 201 -16.62 8.36 -5.55
CA ARG A 201 -16.78 7.12 -4.79
C ARG A 201 -16.95 7.40 -3.28
N PHE A 202 -16.23 8.37 -2.76
CA PHE A 202 -16.24 8.71 -1.33
C PHE A 202 -17.50 9.48 -0.91
N LYS A 203 -18.10 10.28 -1.82
CA LYS A 203 -19.34 11.06 -1.57
C LYS A 203 -20.53 10.21 -1.13
N VAL A 204 -20.56 8.91 -1.42
CA VAL A 204 -21.65 8.03 -0.94
C VAL A 204 -21.71 7.94 0.59
N HIS A 205 -20.63 8.34 1.29
CA HIS A 205 -20.52 8.37 2.74
C HIS A 205 -20.70 9.77 3.33
N ASP A 206 -21.19 10.75 2.57
CA ASP A 206 -21.29 12.15 2.99
C ASP A 206 -22.12 12.41 4.24
N LEU A 207 -23.05 11.49 4.55
CA LEU A 207 -23.90 11.51 5.75
C LEU A 207 -23.25 10.81 6.94
N LEU A 208 -22.16 10.04 6.74
CA LEU A 208 -21.40 9.46 7.84
C LEU A 208 -20.61 10.56 8.56
N GLU A 209 -20.88 10.65 9.86
CA GLU A 209 -20.11 11.46 10.80
C GLU A 209 -18.83 10.70 11.24
N HIS A 210 -18.07 11.29 12.17
CA HIS A 210 -16.84 10.72 12.73
C HIS A 210 -15.77 10.40 11.69
N ARG A 211 -15.32 11.42 10.97
CA ARG A 211 -14.21 11.30 10.03
C ARG A 211 -12.88 11.54 10.74
N ARG A 212 -11.89 10.70 10.46
CA ARG A 212 -10.52 10.85 10.98
C ARG A 212 -9.51 10.78 9.84
N LEU A 213 -8.43 11.54 9.99
CA LEU A 213 -7.24 11.38 9.15
C LEU A 213 -6.31 10.36 9.82
N LEU A 214 -6.11 9.20 9.18
CA LEU A 214 -5.41 8.06 9.76
C LEU A 214 -4.25 7.58 8.89
N TRP A 215 -3.24 7.00 9.54
CA TRP A 215 -2.03 6.50 8.91
C TRP A 215 -2.23 5.13 8.27
N HIS A 216 -1.72 4.96 7.05
CA HIS A 216 -1.55 3.67 6.39
C HIS A 216 -0.11 3.54 5.92
N GLY A 217 0.66 2.64 6.55
CA GLY A 217 2.03 2.34 6.16
C GLY A 217 2.07 1.16 5.20
N THR A 218 2.99 1.20 4.24
CA THR A 218 3.03 0.19 3.17
C THR A 218 4.43 0.02 2.59
N ASN A 219 4.63 -1.03 1.78
CA ASN A 219 5.87 -1.23 1.05
C ASN A 219 5.99 -0.20 -0.10
N VAL A 220 7.15 0.42 -0.29
CA VAL A 220 7.38 1.36 -1.41
C VAL A 220 7.02 0.71 -2.76
N ALA A 221 7.20 -0.61 -2.89
CA ALA A 221 6.86 -1.38 -4.08
C ALA A 221 5.36 -1.41 -4.46
N VAL A 222 4.45 -1.01 -3.55
CA VAL A 222 3.01 -0.99 -3.85
C VAL A 222 2.45 0.41 -4.04
N VAL A 223 3.27 1.46 -3.86
CA VAL A 223 2.81 2.86 -3.89
C VAL A 223 2.22 3.23 -5.25
N ALA A 224 2.84 2.84 -6.37
CA ALA A 224 2.30 3.10 -7.70
C ALA A 224 0.91 2.47 -7.90
N ALA A 225 0.73 1.22 -7.43
CA ALA A 225 -0.55 0.52 -7.50
C ALA A 225 -1.63 1.18 -6.62
N ILE A 226 -1.26 1.68 -5.43
CA ILE A 226 -2.17 2.42 -4.54
C ILE A 226 -2.54 3.78 -5.15
N LEU A 227 -1.57 4.52 -5.72
CA LEU A 227 -1.87 5.78 -6.40
C LEU A 227 -2.78 5.57 -7.61
N LYS A 228 -2.64 4.44 -8.34
CA LYS A 228 -3.49 4.11 -9.48
C LYS A 228 -4.87 3.57 -9.13
N ASN A 229 -4.97 2.64 -8.18
CA ASN A 229 -6.20 1.89 -7.89
C ASN A 229 -6.83 2.19 -6.53
N GLY A 230 -6.12 2.88 -5.65
CA GLY A 230 -6.55 3.17 -4.28
C GLY A 230 -6.19 2.04 -3.33
N LEU A 231 -6.52 2.24 -2.06
CA LEU A 231 -6.46 1.16 -1.07
C LEU A 231 -7.56 0.14 -1.37
N ARG A 232 -7.22 -1.15 -1.39
CA ARG A 232 -8.12 -2.23 -1.83
C ARG A 232 -8.28 -3.32 -0.78
N ILE A 233 -9.45 -3.95 -0.80
CA ILE A 233 -9.73 -5.16 -0.02
C ILE A 233 -9.56 -6.36 -0.96
N MET A 234 -8.36 -6.94 -0.96
CA MET A 234 -8.03 -8.08 -1.82
C MET A 234 -8.60 -9.40 -1.26
N PRO A 235 -8.99 -10.39 -2.09
CA PRO A 235 -9.66 -11.61 -1.64
C PRO A 235 -8.94 -12.38 -0.52
N HIS A 236 -7.61 -12.45 -0.59
CA HIS A 236 -6.76 -13.13 0.38
C HIS A 236 -6.10 -12.17 1.39
N SER A 237 -6.53 -10.90 1.48
CA SER A 237 -6.12 -10.01 2.56
C SER A 237 -6.82 -10.38 3.87
N GLY A 238 -6.31 -9.87 4.99
CA GLY A 238 -6.63 -10.38 6.31
C GLY A 238 -5.63 -9.91 7.36
N GLY A 239 -5.96 -10.12 8.61
CA GLY A 239 -5.13 -9.72 9.74
C GLY A 239 -5.85 -10.03 11.05
N ARG A 240 -5.43 -9.35 12.11
CA ARG A 240 -5.96 -9.55 13.47
C ARG A 240 -7.44 -9.19 13.61
N VAL A 241 -7.97 -8.39 12.68
CA VAL A 241 -9.35 -7.90 12.67
C VAL A 241 -10.02 -8.20 11.31
N GLY A 242 -9.55 -9.29 10.68
CA GLY A 242 -10.13 -9.85 9.46
C GLY A 242 -9.79 -9.08 8.18
N ARG A 243 -10.67 -9.17 7.18
CA ARG A 243 -10.42 -8.72 5.81
C ARG A 243 -11.05 -7.35 5.57
N GLY A 244 -10.27 -6.30 5.82
CA GLY A 244 -10.64 -4.90 5.57
C GLY A 244 -9.41 -4.05 5.26
N ILE A 245 -9.60 -2.73 5.22
CA ILE A 245 -8.50 -1.77 5.12
C ILE A 245 -8.12 -1.32 6.53
N TYR A 246 -6.85 -1.45 6.86
CA TYR A 246 -6.30 -1.16 8.17
C TYR A 246 -5.67 0.22 8.20
N PHE A 247 -6.00 0.98 9.25
CA PHE A 247 -5.39 2.26 9.57
C PHE A 247 -4.98 2.31 11.03
N ALA A 248 -4.08 3.24 11.36
CA ALA A 248 -3.71 3.54 12.73
C ALA A 248 -3.77 5.04 13.00
N SER A 249 -4.12 5.41 14.22
CA SER A 249 -3.97 6.77 14.73
C SER A 249 -2.52 7.07 15.14
N GLU A 250 -1.76 6.04 15.49
CA GLU A 250 -0.35 6.20 15.86
C GLU A 250 0.57 5.96 14.65
N ASN A 251 1.35 6.97 14.24
CA ASN A 251 2.29 6.85 13.13
C ASN A 251 3.25 5.67 13.32
N SER A 252 3.76 5.46 14.54
CA SER A 252 4.67 4.37 14.88
C SER A 252 4.08 2.98 14.60
N LYS A 253 2.77 2.78 14.76
CA LYS A 253 2.09 1.52 14.44
C LYS A 253 2.13 1.25 12.94
N SER A 254 1.74 2.24 12.13
CA SER A 254 1.75 2.11 10.67
C SER A 254 3.17 2.03 10.10
N ALA A 255 4.15 2.68 10.74
CA ALA A 255 5.57 2.64 10.38
C ALA A 255 6.16 1.21 10.36
N TRP A 256 5.66 0.30 11.22
CA TRP A 256 6.07 -1.12 11.22
C TRP A 256 5.77 -1.87 9.93
N TYR A 257 4.80 -1.39 9.15
CA TYR A 257 4.39 -2.01 7.89
C TYR A 257 5.12 -1.41 6.68
N VAL A 258 6.03 -0.46 6.91
CA VAL A 258 6.72 0.22 5.82
C VAL A 258 7.92 -0.59 5.33
N GLY A 259 7.78 -1.14 4.13
CA GLY A 259 8.90 -1.70 3.37
C GLY A 259 9.74 -0.57 2.76
N CYS A 260 10.88 -0.28 3.36
CA CYS A 260 11.79 0.78 2.91
C CYS A 260 12.70 0.34 1.78
N THR A 261 13.25 1.31 1.04
CA THR A 261 14.37 1.09 0.14
C THR A 261 15.68 0.82 0.89
N SER A 262 16.72 0.40 0.15
CA SER A 262 18.08 0.24 0.67
C SER A 262 18.64 1.52 1.33
N LYS A 263 18.15 2.71 0.94
CA LYS A 263 18.51 4.01 1.53
C LYS A 263 17.60 4.43 2.70
N LYS A 264 16.82 3.49 3.26
CA LYS A 264 15.85 3.74 4.36
C LYS A 264 14.80 4.80 4.02
N ILE A 265 14.44 4.91 2.73
CA ILE A 265 13.32 5.76 2.31
C ILE A 265 12.06 4.92 2.32
N GLY A 266 11.03 5.41 3.00
CA GLY A 266 9.71 4.80 3.09
C GLY A 266 8.61 5.80 2.74
N ILE A 267 7.42 5.27 2.47
CA ILE A 267 6.23 6.06 2.14
C ILE A 267 5.07 5.61 3.01
N MET A 268 4.34 6.58 3.54
CA MET A 268 3.10 6.36 4.28
C MET A 268 2.00 7.26 3.71
N PHE A 269 0.76 6.82 3.82
CA PHE A 269 -0.40 7.60 3.43
C PHE A 269 -1.13 8.13 4.67
N LEU A 270 -1.67 9.34 4.54
CA LEU A 270 -2.72 9.85 5.40
C LEU A 270 -4.04 9.84 4.64
N THR A 271 -5.00 9.14 5.21
CA THR A 271 -6.26 8.82 4.54
C THR A 271 -7.40 9.37 5.38
N GLU A 272 -8.32 10.10 4.75
CA GLU A 272 -9.58 10.46 5.38
C GLU A 272 -10.46 9.22 5.41
N VAL A 273 -10.90 8.81 6.60
CA VAL A 273 -11.72 7.62 6.79
C VAL A 273 -13.04 8.03 7.42
N ALA A 274 -14.14 7.72 6.73
CA ALA A 274 -15.50 7.90 7.21
C ALA A 274 -15.88 6.71 8.11
N LEU A 275 -15.59 6.84 9.42
CA LEU A 275 -15.75 5.74 10.37
C LEU A 275 -17.20 5.51 10.78
N GLY A 276 -18.05 6.54 10.77
CA GLY A 276 -19.41 6.44 11.27
C GLY A 276 -19.45 5.90 12.69
N LYS A 277 -20.39 5.00 12.96
CA LYS A 277 -20.50 4.31 14.26
C LYS A 277 -19.57 3.10 14.29
N SER A 278 -18.52 3.16 15.11
CA SER A 278 -17.53 2.06 15.25
C SER A 278 -17.94 0.99 16.25
N TYR A 279 -17.81 -0.29 15.85
CA TYR A 279 -17.89 -1.45 16.74
C TYR A 279 -16.54 -1.66 17.42
N ARG A 280 -16.51 -1.65 18.75
CA ARG A 280 -15.27 -1.70 19.52
C ARG A 280 -14.94 -3.12 19.97
N ILE A 281 -13.70 -3.55 19.75
CA ILE A 281 -13.19 -4.85 20.20
C ILE A 281 -11.88 -4.69 20.97
N THR A 282 -11.57 -5.65 21.83
CA THR A 282 -10.32 -5.71 22.62
C THR A 282 -9.57 -7.03 22.47
N CYS A 283 -10.09 -7.93 21.64
CA CYS A 283 -9.50 -9.23 21.31
C CYS A 283 -9.47 -9.40 19.79
N ASP A 284 -8.50 -10.16 19.30
CA ASP A 284 -8.36 -10.47 17.88
C ASP A 284 -9.61 -11.21 17.36
N ASP A 285 -10.09 -10.79 16.19
CA ASP A 285 -11.12 -11.49 15.43
C ASP A 285 -10.74 -11.49 13.93
N PRO A 286 -9.93 -12.48 13.50
CA PRO A 286 -9.48 -12.58 12.12
C PRO A 286 -10.60 -13.02 11.15
N SER A 287 -11.81 -13.32 11.63
CA SER A 287 -12.92 -13.78 10.80
C SER A 287 -13.75 -12.64 10.20
N LEU A 288 -13.60 -11.41 10.72
CA LEU A 288 -14.40 -10.26 10.32
C LEU A 288 -14.22 -9.95 8.83
N CYS A 289 -15.33 -9.84 8.11
CA CYS A 289 -15.37 -9.38 6.71
C CYS A 289 -16.30 -8.17 6.52
N ARG A 290 -16.92 -7.70 7.60
CA ARG A 290 -17.82 -6.54 7.69
C ARG A 290 -18.01 -6.20 9.17
N PRO A 291 -18.36 -4.95 9.51
CA PRO A 291 -18.78 -4.64 10.88
C PRO A 291 -20.10 -5.37 11.23
N PRO A 292 -20.38 -5.61 12.52
CA PRO A 292 -21.69 -6.09 12.95
C PRO A 292 -22.83 -5.15 12.52
N ALA A 293 -24.06 -5.68 12.46
CA ALA A 293 -25.23 -4.90 12.06
C ALA A 293 -25.40 -3.65 12.94
N GLY A 294 -25.63 -2.50 12.28
CA GLY A 294 -25.80 -1.20 12.96
C GLY A 294 -24.48 -0.50 13.32
N TYR A 295 -23.36 -0.92 12.72
CA TYR A 295 -22.05 -0.27 12.77
C TYR A 295 -21.46 -0.13 11.37
N ASP A 296 -20.63 0.89 11.17
CA ASP A 296 -20.04 1.25 9.88
C ASP A 296 -18.55 0.88 9.79
N SER A 297 -17.89 0.72 10.94
CA SER A 297 -16.47 0.39 11.06
C SER A 297 -16.21 -0.50 12.28
N VAL A 298 -15.00 -1.06 12.37
CA VAL A 298 -14.51 -1.75 13.57
C VAL A 298 -13.31 -0.98 14.10
N LEU A 299 -13.26 -0.77 15.42
CA LEU A 299 -12.12 -0.21 16.13
C LEU A 299 -11.60 -1.25 17.11
N ALA A 300 -10.43 -1.80 16.80
CA ALA A 300 -9.68 -2.58 17.77
C ALA A 300 -8.97 -1.62 18.72
N CYS A 301 -9.48 -1.52 19.94
CA CYS A 301 -9.07 -0.51 20.90
C CYS A 301 -7.69 -0.84 21.47
N GLY A 302 -6.72 0.04 21.25
CA GLY A 302 -5.38 -0.06 21.81
C GLY A 302 -5.33 0.24 23.31
N ARG A 303 -4.26 -0.23 23.97
CA ARG A 303 -3.89 0.20 25.32
C ARG A 303 -3.46 1.68 25.35
N THR A 304 -3.08 2.24 24.20
CA THR A 304 -2.81 3.67 23.99
C THR A 304 -3.64 4.24 22.85
N GLU A 305 -3.86 5.55 22.90
CA GLU A 305 -4.46 6.35 21.82
C GLU A 305 -3.83 7.75 21.89
N PRO A 306 -3.54 8.44 20.76
CA PRO A 306 -3.19 9.87 20.78
C PRO A 306 -4.21 10.65 21.59
N ASP A 307 -3.74 11.54 22.48
CA ASP A 307 -4.60 12.30 23.39
C ASP A 307 -5.76 12.99 22.64
N PRO A 308 -7.01 12.50 22.79
CA PRO A 308 -8.14 13.03 22.03
C PRO A 308 -8.48 14.47 22.38
N ALA A 309 -8.04 14.98 23.54
CA ALA A 309 -8.23 16.37 23.92
C ALA A 309 -7.37 17.33 23.06
N GLN A 310 -6.38 16.79 22.35
CA GLN A 310 -5.51 17.52 21.43
C GLN A 310 -5.86 17.22 19.96
N ASP A 311 -6.95 16.51 19.66
CA ASP A 311 -7.39 16.38 18.27
C ASP A 311 -7.73 17.77 17.71
N GLU A 312 -7.20 18.07 16.52
CA GLU A 312 -7.61 19.26 15.76
C GLU A 312 -8.67 18.88 14.73
N GLU A 313 -9.67 19.76 14.55
CA GLU A 313 -10.68 19.64 13.50
C GLU A 313 -10.21 20.44 12.27
N VAL A 314 -10.12 19.75 11.12
CA VAL A 314 -9.87 20.38 9.82
C VAL A 314 -11.07 20.17 8.90
N LEU A 315 -11.23 21.09 7.94
CA LEU A 315 -12.24 20.96 6.89
C LEU A 315 -11.59 20.40 5.62
N LEU A 316 -11.98 19.18 5.24
CA LEU A 316 -11.62 18.59 3.95
C LEU A 316 -12.91 18.47 3.13
N ASP A 317 -12.96 19.18 2.00
CA ASP A 317 -14.14 19.29 1.13
C ASP A 317 -15.44 19.63 1.90
N GLY A 318 -15.34 20.53 2.87
CA GLY A 318 -16.47 20.97 3.70
C GLY A 318 -16.90 19.97 4.79
N LYS A 319 -16.21 18.83 4.94
CA LYS A 319 -16.45 17.87 6.02
C LYS A 319 -15.46 18.07 7.16
N LYS A 320 -15.95 17.98 8.39
CA LYS A 320 -15.13 17.99 9.60
C LYS A 320 -14.36 16.68 9.72
N VAL A 321 -13.04 16.76 9.79
CA VAL A 321 -12.14 15.61 9.91
C VAL A 321 -11.23 15.85 11.11
N LEU A 322 -11.15 14.87 12.02
CA LEU A 322 -10.26 14.96 13.17
C LEU A 322 -8.86 14.47 12.79
N VAL A 323 -7.85 15.23 13.20
CA VAL A 323 -6.43 14.92 13.04
C VAL A 323 -5.77 14.95 14.40
N SER A 324 -5.15 13.85 14.81
CA SER A 324 -4.52 13.79 16.12
C SER A 324 -3.26 14.63 16.19
N GLN A 325 -3.13 15.44 17.24
CA GLN A 325 -1.97 16.30 17.49
C GLN A 325 -1.32 16.04 18.86
N GLY A 326 -1.87 15.13 19.65
CA GLY A 326 -1.35 14.74 20.96
C GLY A 326 -0.48 13.49 20.93
N LYS A 327 0.34 13.33 21.98
CA LYS A 327 1.08 12.08 22.21
C LYS A 327 0.14 10.96 22.63
N PRO A 328 0.48 9.69 22.36
CA PRO A 328 -0.27 8.56 22.88
C PRO A 328 -0.32 8.58 24.41
N ILE A 329 -1.53 8.48 24.97
CA ILE A 329 -1.79 8.33 26.40
C ILE A 329 -2.36 6.93 26.69
N PRO A 330 -2.11 6.36 27.88
CA PRO A 330 -2.76 5.12 28.28
C PRO A 330 -4.28 5.27 28.30
N MET A 331 -5.00 4.25 27.83
CA MET A 331 -6.46 4.18 27.84
C MET A 331 -6.95 3.23 28.95
N PRO A 332 -7.39 3.72 30.12
CA PRO A 332 -7.72 2.86 31.26
C PRO A 332 -8.79 1.82 30.96
N ALA A 333 -9.75 2.15 30.09
CA ALA A 333 -10.82 1.26 29.65
C ALA A 333 -10.33 0.05 28.84
N TYR A 334 -9.12 0.13 28.27
CA TYR A 334 -8.58 -0.88 27.35
C TYR A 334 -7.23 -1.44 27.82
N LYS A 335 -6.90 -1.30 29.12
CA LYS A 335 -5.62 -1.76 29.70
C LYS A 335 -5.32 -3.26 29.45
N ASP A 336 -6.38 -4.08 29.36
CA ASP A 336 -6.32 -5.53 29.17
C ASP A 336 -6.53 -5.95 27.70
N SER A 337 -6.54 -4.99 26.77
CA SER A 337 -6.68 -5.26 25.33
C SER A 337 -5.50 -6.06 24.78
N SER A 338 -5.77 -6.98 23.86
CA SER A 338 -4.72 -7.66 23.06
C SER A 338 -4.00 -6.71 22.11
N PHE A 339 -4.51 -5.50 21.90
CA PHE A 339 -3.94 -4.49 21.02
C PHE A 339 -3.12 -3.48 21.82
N SER A 340 -1.81 -3.37 21.53
CA SER A 340 -0.98 -2.32 22.13
C SER A 340 -1.42 -0.92 21.69
N GLN A 341 -1.65 -0.75 20.39
CA GLN A 341 -2.07 0.49 19.74
C GLN A 341 -3.32 0.19 18.92
N SER A 342 -4.19 1.20 18.74
CA SER A 342 -5.46 1.02 18.05
C SER A 342 -5.32 0.67 16.57
N GLU A 343 -6.19 -0.19 16.08
CA GLU A 343 -6.37 -0.47 14.65
C GLU A 343 -7.79 -0.07 14.23
N TYR A 344 -7.89 0.81 13.23
CA TYR A 344 -9.15 1.30 12.68
C TYR A 344 -9.43 0.58 11.36
N LEU A 345 -10.61 -0.03 11.24
CA LEU A 345 -10.97 -0.85 10.10
C LEU A 345 -12.26 -0.41 9.44
N ILE A 346 -12.19 -0.37 8.11
CA ILE A 346 -13.34 -0.29 7.22
C ILE A 346 -13.38 -1.52 6.31
N TYR A 347 -14.59 -1.88 5.87
CA TYR A 347 -14.82 -3.07 5.06
C TYR A 347 -15.44 -2.74 3.69
N GLN A 348 -15.46 -1.45 3.34
CA GLN A 348 -15.80 -0.95 2.02
C GLN A 348 -14.75 0.07 1.61
N GLU A 349 -14.08 -0.14 0.49
CA GLU A 349 -12.98 0.74 0.06
C GLU A 349 -13.47 2.17 -0.26
N SER A 350 -14.77 2.36 -0.52
CA SER A 350 -15.39 3.68 -0.65
C SER A 350 -15.40 4.51 0.64
N GLN A 351 -15.19 3.90 1.82
CA GLN A 351 -15.17 4.62 3.10
C GLN A 351 -13.85 5.34 3.39
N CYS A 352 -12.89 5.31 2.47
CA CYS A 352 -11.65 6.04 2.60
C CYS A 352 -11.28 6.82 1.34
N ARG A 353 -10.57 7.94 1.54
CA ARG A 353 -9.98 8.75 0.48
C ARG A 353 -8.57 9.15 0.87
N ILE A 354 -7.60 8.91 -0.02
CA ILE A 354 -6.21 9.27 0.24
C ILE A 354 -6.09 10.79 0.12
N ARG A 355 -5.60 11.43 1.17
CA ARG A 355 -5.43 12.90 1.22
C ARG A 355 -3.99 13.31 1.06
N PHE A 356 -3.07 12.56 1.66
CA PHE A 356 -1.65 12.87 1.59
C PHE A 356 -0.77 11.63 1.43
N LEU A 357 0.33 11.81 0.71
CA LEU A 357 1.47 10.91 0.65
C LEU A 357 2.62 11.58 1.40
N VAL A 358 3.20 10.88 2.37
CA VAL A 358 4.31 11.36 3.21
C VAL A 358 5.53 10.50 2.94
N GLN A 359 6.58 11.10 2.39
CA GLN A 359 7.86 10.43 2.19
C GLN A 359 8.76 10.68 3.40
N LEU A 360 9.26 9.60 3.98
CA LEU A 360 9.97 9.57 5.25
C LEU A 360 11.33 8.89 5.09
N ARG A 361 12.29 9.29 5.92
CA ARG A 361 13.51 8.54 6.17
C ARG A 361 13.42 7.85 7.55
N PHE A 362 13.66 6.54 7.54
CA PHE A 362 13.55 5.63 8.68
C PHE A 362 14.89 5.35 9.36
#